data_AF-A0A2K3NFK7-F1
#
_entry.id   AF-A0A2K3NFK7-F1
#
_cell.length_a   1.000
_cell.length_b   1.000
_cell.length_c   1.000
_cell.angle_alpha   90.00
_cell.angle_beta   90.00
_cell.angle_gamma   90.00
#
_symmetry.space_group_name_H-M   'P 1'
#
loop_
_entity.id
_entity.type
_entity.pdbx_description
1 polymer ?
#
loop_
_entity_poly.entity_id
_entity_poly.type
_entity_poly.pdbx_seq_one_letter_code
_entity_poly.pdbx_strand_id
1 'polypeptide(L)'
;SSQAEISTWILFYAGILGVAFGSVYYHMKPDNNRVLWDTLPVDSGGSTARPARALVQALMMVAYSSLFSSLVVERIGQRIGLGCMCALLFAAFTCIVYERIYDDIRLCLMFQLILPLAIAAVAYMYPSNYTHSTYWFSSIGIYLLAKLEAVSDKKLYRANNYVISGHSLEHVCLALIPFLLSVMLICRERKFKRYLMMVILDGLFSFM
;
A
#
# COMPACT_ATOMS: atom_id res chain seq x y z
N SER A 1 7.68 -8.91 17.95
CA SER A 1 7.91 -8.96 16.50
C SER A 1 9.37 -9.18 16.21
N SER A 2 9.72 -9.78 15.07
CA SER A 2 11.13 -9.90 14.66
C SER A 2 11.68 -8.54 14.21
N GLN A 3 13.01 -8.35 14.24
CA GLN A 3 13.62 -7.09 13.76
C GLN A 3 13.23 -6.79 12.31
N ALA A 4 13.19 -7.80 11.44
CA ALA A 4 12.79 -7.63 10.04
C ALA A 4 11.34 -7.18 9.89
N GLU A 5 10.44 -7.71 10.73
CA GLU A 5 9.03 -7.30 10.74
C GLU A 5 8.89 -5.82 11.12
N ILE A 6 9.67 -5.35 12.09
CA ILE A 6 9.68 -3.93 12.48
C ILE A 6 10.22 -3.07 11.34
N SER A 7 11.34 -3.46 10.72
CA SER A 7 11.94 -2.70 9.62
C SER A 7 11.02 -2.59 8.40
N THR A 8 10.29 -3.64 8.04
CA THR A 8 9.35 -3.60 6.90
C THR A 8 8.17 -2.66 7.19
N TRP A 9 7.62 -2.67 8.40
CA TRP A 9 6.56 -1.73 8.78
C TRP A 9 7.05 -0.28 8.84
N ILE A 10 8.24 -0.02 9.40
CA ILE A 10 8.83 1.33 9.41
C ILE A 10 8.99 1.84 7.97
N LEU A 11 9.53 1.01 7.08
CA LEU A 11 9.74 1.40 5.69
C LEU A 11 8.41 1.65 4.96
N PHE A 12 7.37 0.87 5.26
CA PHE A 12 6.02 1.09 4.74
C PHE A 12 5.48 2.46 5.14
N TYR A 13 5.47 2.78 6.44
CA TYR A 13 4.97 4.07 6.92
C TYR A 13 5.81 5.25 6.44
N ALA A 14 7.14 5.10 6.36
CA ALA A 14 8.02 6.11 5.79
C ALA A 14 7.68 6.38 4.31
N GLY A 15 7.42 5.33 3.53
CA GLY A 15 6.96 5.45 2.14
C GLY A 15 5.60 6.16 2.04
N ILE A 16 4.62 5.76 2.84
CA ILE A 16 3.28 6.39 2.88
C ILE A 16 3.34 7.87 3.25
N LEU A 17 4.12 8.24 4.28
CA LEU A 17 4.34 9.64 4.65
C LEU A 17 4.98 10.42 3.49
N GLY A 18 5.98 9.84 2.84
CA GLY A 18 6.61 10.43 1.68
C GLY A 18 5.63 10.69 0.53
N VAL A 19 4.73 9.74 0.24
CA VAL A 19 3.66 9.91 -0.75
C VAL A 19 2.69 11.02 -0.34
N ALA A 20 2.28 11.06 0.93
CA ALA A 20 1.38 12.08 1.45
C ALA A 20 1.97 13.50 1.33
N PHE A 21 3.22 13.69 1.76
CA PHE A 21 3.92 14.97 1.60
C PHE A 21 4.12 15.35 0.13
N GLY A 22 4.46 14.37 -0.71
CA GLY A 22 4.53 14.55 -2.15
C GLY A 22 3.21 15.07 -2.72
N SER A 23 2.10 14.39 -2.43
CA SER A 23 0.75 14.78 -2.84
C SER A 23 0.39 16.19 -2.36
N VAL A 24 0.61 16.54 -1.09
CA VAL A 24 0.35 17.89 -0.56
C VAL A 24 1.19 18.96 -1.28
N TYR A 25 2.49 18.71 -1.49
CA TYR A 25 3.37 19.62 -2.22
C TYR A 25 2.85 19.90 -3.64
N TYR A 26 2.27 18.88 -4.28
CA TYR A 26 1.67 19.02 -5.61
C TYR A 26 0.38 19.83 -5.62
N HIS A 27 -0.50 19.63 -4.64
CA HIS A 27 -1.76 20.38 -4.56
C HIS A 27 -1.58 21.84 -4.10
N MET A 28 -0.49 22.18 -3.41
CA MET A 28 -0.21 23.56 -2.99
C MET A 28 0.24 24.49 -4.14
N LYS A 29 0.48 24.00 -5.35
CA LYS A 29 0.84 24.82 -6.52
C LYS A 29 -0.02 24.49 -7.75
N PRO A 30 -1.27 24.99 -7.81
CA PRO A 30 -2.22 24.65 -8.87
C PRO A 30 -1.86 25.39 -10.16
N ASP A 31 -1.05 24.76 -11.01
CA ASP A 31 -0.99 25.13 -12.44
C ASP A 31 -1.91 24.15 -13.20
N ASN A 32 -2.73 24.66 -14.13
CA ASN A 32 -3.73 23.88 -14.89
C ASN A 32 -3.17 22.61 -15.58
N ASN A 33 -1.86 22.54 -15.86
CA ASN A 33 -1.21 21.35 -16.43
C ASN A 33 -0.97 20.20 -15.44
N ARG A 34 -1.22 20.39 -14.13
CA ARG A 34 -0.92 19.37 -13.10
C ARG A 34 -2.08 18.43 -12.78
N VAL A 35 -3.30 18.77 -13.17
CA VAL A 35 -4.49 17.90 -13.05
C VAL A 35 -4.33 16.61 -13.89
N LEU A 36 -3.43 16.61 -14.87
CA LEU A 36 -3.17 15.44 -15.71
C LEU A 36 -2.42 14.30 -14.98
N TRP A 37 -1.75 14.57 -13.86
CA TRP A 37 -0.89 13.57 -13.21
C TRP A 37 -1.64 12.54 -12.39
N ASP A 38 -2.86 12.87 -11.95
CA ASP A 38 -3.74 11.96 -11.22
C ASP A 38 -4.56 11.04 -12.15
N THR A 39 -4.54 11.30 -13.46
CA THR A 39 -5.31 10.53 -14.45
C THR A 39 -4.40 10.03 -15.57
N LEU A 40 -3.49 9.10 -15.25
CA LEU A 40 -2.67 8.36 -16.24
C LEU A 40 -1.73 9.23 -17.12
N PRO A 41 -0.72 8.64 -17.77
CA PRO A 41 0.41 9.37 -18.34
C PRO A 41 0.13 9.83 -19.76
N VAL A 42 -0.01 11.13 -20.02
CA VAL A 42 0.11 11.62 -21.41
C VAL A 42 0.82 12.99 -21.44
N ASP A 43 2.10 12.94 -21.78
CA ASP A 43 2.84 13.86 -22.67
C ASP A 43 2.94 15.38 -22.41
N SER A 44 2.45 15.97 -21.32
CA SER A 44 2.47 17.45 -21.18
C SER A 44 3.30 18.04 -20.04
N GLY A 45 4.02 17.19 -19.29
CA GLY A 45 4.83 17.63 -18.15
C GLY A 45 6.25 18.05 -18.53
N GLY A 46 6.51 19.35 -18.68
CA GLY A 46 7.86 19.89 -18.93
C GLY A 46 8.94 19.36 -17.97
N SER A 47 10.22 19.43 -18.40
CA SER A 47 11.40 18.83 -17.75
C SER A 47 11.54 19.05 -16.23
N THR A 48 10.88 20.05 -15.65
CA THR A 48 10.86 20.35 -14.21
C THR A 48 9.91 19.48 -13.38
N ALA A 49 8.88 18.87 -13.98
CA ALA A 49 7.90 18.03 -13.27
C ALA A 49 8.30 16.55 -13.20
N ARG A 50 9.20 16.10 -14.09
CA ARG A 50 9.73 14.73 -14.16
C ARG A 50 10.40 14.22 -12.86
N PRO A 51 11.30 14.96 -12.17
CA PRO A 51 12.00 14.42 -11.01
C PRO A 51 11.08 14.21 -9.80
N ALA A 52 10.14 15.13 -9.56
CA ALA A 52 9.23 15.00 -8.44
C ALA A 52 8.22 13.84 -8.64
N ARG A 53 7.82 13.54 -9.88
CA ARG A 53 6.95 12.39 -10.17
C ARG A 53 7.66 11.07 -9.89
N ALA A 54 8.90 10.95 -10.37
CA ALA A 54 9.73 9.77 -10.13
C ALA A 54 9.93 9.53 -8.63
N LEU A 55 10.10 10.60 -7.84
CA LEU A 55 10.20 10.50 -6.38
C LEU A 55 8.91 9.97 -5.74
N VAL A 56 7.74 10.52 -6.08
CA VAL A 56 6.47 10.02 -5.51
C VAL A 56 6.20 8.56 -5.91
N GLN A 57 6.48 8.21 -7.17
CA GLN A 57 6.36 6.81 -7.61
C GLN A 57 7.33 5.89 -6.87
N ALA A 58 8.58 6.33 -6.65
CA ALA A 58 9.56 5.57 -5.88
C ALA A 58 9.08 5.31 -4.45
N LEU A 59 8.59 6.35 -3.77
CA LEU A 59 8.08 6.25 -2.39
C LEU A 59 6.88 5.31 -2.32
N MET A 60 5.99 5.34 -3.32
CA MET A 60 4.86 4.42 -3.41
C MET A 60 5.29 2.96 -3.68
N MET A 61 6.26 2.75 -4.57
CA MET A 61 6.81 1.41 -4.82
C MET A 61 7.55 0.85 -3.60
N VAL A 62 8.25 1.70 -2.83
CA VAL A 62 8.86 1.33 -1.55
C VAL A 62 7.78 0.92 -0.53
N ALA A 63 6.68 1.66 -0.45
CA ALA A 63 5.56 1.33 0.42
C ALA A 63 4.94 -0.04 0.06
N TYR A 64 4.63 -0.29 -1.22
CA TYR A 64 4.07 -1.59 -1.61
C TYR A 64 5.06 -2.75 -1.41
N SER A 65 6.34 -2.54 -1.72
CA SER A 65 7.39 -3.56 -1.56
C SER A 65 7.56 -3.98 -0.11
N SER A 66 7.59 -3.00 0.79
CA SER A 66 7.71 -3.23 2.23
C SER A 66 6.45 -3.84 2.83
N LEU A 67 5.26 -3.44 2.35
CA LEU A 67 4.00 -4.04 2.76
C LEU A 67 3.90 -5.51 2.35
N PHE A 68 4.20 -5.85 1.08
CA PHE A 68 4.23 -7.25 0.64
C PHE A 68 5.28 -8.06 1.41
N SER A 69 6.48 -7.51 1.62
CA SER A 69 7.51 -8.16 2.42
C SER A 69 7.05 -8.42 3.86
N SER A 70 6.34 -7.48 4.50
CA SER A 70 5.78 -7.68 5.85
C SER A 70 4.83 -8.89 5.93
N LEU A 71 4.00 -9.07 4.90
CA LEU A 71 3.09 -10.22 4.78
C LEU A 71 3.88 -11.54 4.65
N VAL A 72 4.96 -11.54 3.85
CA VAL A 72 5.84 -12.70 3.67
C VAL A 72 6.61 -13.02 4.95
N VAL A 73 7.12 -12.01 5.66
CA VAL A 73 7.76 -12.19 6.97
C VAL A 73 6.79 -12.80 7.97
N GLU A 74 5.53 -12.35 7.97
CA GLU A 74 4.48 -12.83 8.87
C GLU A 74 4.07 -14.28 8.61
N ARG A 75 3.93 -14.67 7.34
CA ARG A 75 3.31 -15.96 6.95
C ARG A 75 4.31 -17.05 6.57
N ILE A 76 5.44 -16.70 5.97
CA ILE A 76 6.40 -17.65 5.40
C ILE A 76 7.69 -17.67 6.23
N GLY A 77 8.23 -16.50 6.55
CA GLY A 77 9.37 -16.39 7.46
C GLY A 77 10.30 -15.21 7.17
N GLN A 78 11.14 -14.90 8.15
CA GLN A 78 11.98 -13.70 8.19
C GLN A 78 13.02 -13.64 7.05
N ARG A 79 13.74 -14.74 6.77
CA ARG A 79 14.79 -14.75 5.73
C ARG A 79 14.22 -14.52 4.33
N ILE A 80 13.12 -15.22 4.02
CA ILE A 80 12.44 -15.10 2.73
C ILE A 80 11.83 -13.71 2.58
N GLY A 81 11.19 -13.18 3.63
CA GLY A 81 10.62 -11.83 3.60
C GLY A 81 11.66 -10.74 3.40
N LEU A 82 12.83 -10.83 4.05
CA LEU A 82 13.92 -9.86 3.85
C LEU A 82 14.52 -9.96 2.43
N GLY A 83 14.74 -11.18 1.93
CA GLY A 83 15.18 -11.39 0.54
C GLY A 83 14.19 -10.82 -0.46
N CYS A 84 12.88 -11.01 -0.23
CA CYS A 84 11.81 -10.45 -1.03
C CYS A 84 11.80 -8.91 -1.00
N MET A 85 12.04 -8.30 0.17
CA MET A 85 12.18 -6.85 0.29
C MET A 85 13.31 -6.32 -0.60
N CYS A 86 14.50 -6.91 -0.50
CA CYS A 86 15.65 -6.50 -1.31
C CYS A 86 15.37 -6.66 -2.81
N ALA A 87 14.78 -7.79 -3.22
CA ALA A 87 14.44 -8.05 -4.62
C ALA A 87 13.41 -7.05 -5.17
N LEU A 88 12.36 -6.75 -4.41
CA LEU A 88 11.32 -5.80 -4.83
C LEU A 88 11.82 -4.36 -4.84
N LEU A 89 12.68 -3.95 -3.90
CA LEU A 89 13.31 -2.63 -3.93
C LEU A 89 14.26 -2.48 -5.12
N PHE A 90 15.01 -3.53 -5.46
CA PHE A 90 15.82 -3.54 -6.67
C PHE A 90 14.96 -3.45 -7.92
N ALA A 91 13.85 -4.20 -7.98
CA ALA A 91 12.89 -4.11 -9.09
C ALA A 91 12.24 -2.71 -9.19
N ALA A 92 11.88 -2.09 -8.06
CA ALA A 92 11.37 -0.72 -8.05
C ALA A 92 12.41 0.26 -8.60
N PHE A 93 13.67 0.12 -8.21
CA PHE A 93 14.77 0.92 -8.73
C PHE A 93 14.95 0.74 -10.24
N THR A 94 14.92 -0.50 -10.75
CA THR A 94 15.04 -0.75 -12.18
C THR A 94 13.84 -0.22 -12.97
N CYS A 95 12.62 -0.28 -12.42
CA CYS A 95 11.44 0.35 -13.03
C CYS A 95 11.61 1.86 -13.19
N ILE A 96 12.09 2.56 -12.15
CA ILE A 96 12.30 4.01 -12.19
C ILE A 96 13.42 4.38 -13.18
N VAL A 97 14.52 3.62 -13.19
CA VAL A 97 15.62 3.84 -14.14
C VAL A 97 15.15 3.60 -15.57
N TYR A 98 14.37 2.53 -15.80
CA TYR A 98 13.80 2.24 -17.11
C TYR A 98 12.90 3.38 -17.59
N GLU A 99 12.00 3.83 -16.73
CA GLU A 99 11.15 4.98 -17.02
C GLU A 99 11.98 6.22 -17.35
N ARG A 100 13.07 6.47 -16.62
CA ARG A 100 13.93 7.63 -16.85
C ARG A 100 14.63 7.59 -18.21
N ILE A 101 14.96 6.40 -18.70
CA ILE A 101 15.67 6.20 -19.97
C ILE A 101 14.71 6.20 -21.15
N TYR A 102 13.59 5.49 -21.03
CA TYR A 102 12.66 5.22 -22.15
C TYR A 102 11.40 6.09 -22.13
N ASP A 103 11.21 6.93 -21.10
CA ASP A 103 10.00 7.73 -20.83
C ASP A 103 8.70 6.90 -20.82
N ASP A 104 8.84 5.59 -20.57
CA ASP A 104 7.75 4.63 -20.56
C ASP A 104 7.42 4.24 -19.11
N ILE A 105 6.24 4.68 -18.66
CA ILE A 105 5.79 4.46 -17.28
C ILE A 105 5.04 3.14 -17.09
N ARG A 106 4.81 2.36 -18.16
CA ARG A 106 3.98 1.15 -18.12
C ARG A 106 4.53 0.13 -17.12
N LEU A 107 5.84 -0.02 -17.03
CA LEU A 107 6.46 -0.93 -16.06
C LEU A 107 6.19 -0.51 -14.62
N CYS A 108 6.29 0.78 -14.30
CA CYS A 108 5.97 1.32 -12.97
C CYS A 108 4.49 1.08 -12.61
N LEU A 109 3.58 1.28 -13.57
CA LEU A 109 2.15 1.01 -13.38
C LEU A 109 1.86 -0.49 -13.18
N MET A 110 2.49 -1.35 -13.96
CA MET A 110 2.37 -2.80 -13.81
C MET A 110 2.83 -3.24 -12.42
N PHE A 111 3.97 -2.73 -11.94
CA PHE A 111 4.45 -3.01 -10.58
C PHE A 111 3.42 -2.60 -9.52
N GLN A 112 2.86 -1.40 -9.64
CA GLN A 112 1.85 -0.87 -8.70
C GLN A 112 0.53 -1.64 -8.74
N LEU A 113 0.14 -2.23 -9.88
CA LEU A 113 -1.08 -3.03 -9.98
C LEU A 113 -0.88 -4.47 -9.52
N ILE A 114 0.24 -5.09 -9.91
CA ILE A 114 0.54 -6.50 -9.63
C ILE A 114 0.74 -6.72 -8.13
N LEU A 115 1.43 -5.81 -7.45
CA LEU A 115 1.84 -6.03 -6.07
C LEU A 115 0.67 -6.09 -5.06
N PRO A 116 -0.36 -5.22 -5.12
CA PRO A 116 -1.58 -5.38 -4.33
C PRO A 116 -2.33 -6.69 -4.62
N LEU A 117 -2.38 -7.13 -5.88
CA LEU A 117 -2.97 -8.43 -6.24
C LEU A 117 -2.15 -9.59 -5.66
N ALA A 118 -0.81 -9.48 -5.66
CA ALA A 118 0.06 -10.47 -5.05
C ALA A 118 -0.14 -10.53 -3.53
N ILE A 119 -0.34 -9.38 -2.86
CA ILE A 119 -0.73 -9.34 -1.43
C ILE A 119 -2.01 -10.15 -1.21
N ALA A 120 -3.03 -9.97 -2.05
CA ALA A 120 -4.29 -10.71 -1.97
C ALA A 120 -4.08 -12.22 -2.15
N ALA A 121 -3.32 -12.62 -3.17
CA ALA A 121 -3.02 -14.02 -3.45
C ALA A 121 -2.27 -14.69 -2.29
N VAL A 122 -1.21 -14.07 -1.78
CA VAL A 122 -0.43 -14.61 -0.65
C VAL A 122 -1.25 -14.63 0.64
N ALA A 123 -2.07 -13.60 0.87
CA ALA A 123 -2.96 -13.55 2.03
C ALA A 123 -4.06 -14.62 1.99
N TYR A 124 -4.44 -15.09 0.81
CA TYR A 124 -5.36 -16.21 0.61
C TYR A 124 -4.66 -17.57 0.73
N MET A 125 -3.50 -17.73 0.10
CA MET A 125 -2.80 -19.03 0.01
C MET A 125 -2.20 -19.51 1.33
N TYR A 126 -1.64 -18.61 2.14
CA TYR A 126 -0.95 -18.98 3.38
C TYR A 126 -1.78 -18.55 4.58
N PRO A 127 -2.04 -19.37 5.60
CA PRO A 127 -2.78 -18.95 6.79
C PRO A 127 -1.99 -17.92 7.62
N SER A 128 -2.67 -16.93 8.22
CA SER A 128 -2.01 -15.96 9.12
C SER A 128 -1.78 -16.54 10.52
N ASN A 129 -0.60 -16.25 11.06
CA ASN A 129 -0.16 -16.55 12.43
C ASN A 129 -0.76 -15.59 13.49
N TYR A 130 -1.36 -14.49 13.05
CA TYR A 130 -1.92 -13.45 13.91
C TYR A 130 -3.45 -13.42 13.83
N THR A 131 -4.08 -12.90 14.89
CA THR A 131 -5.51 -12.54 14.89
C THR A 131 -5.74 -11.32 13.99
N HIS A 132 -6.99 -11.08 13.56
CA HIS A 132 -7.37 -9.93 12.74
C HIS A 132 -6.77 -9.88 11.33
N SER A 133 -6.41 -11.04 10.76
CA SER A 133 -5.97 -11.16 9.35
C SER A 133 -7.03 -10.72 8.32
N THR A 134 -8.30 -10.57 8.71
CA THR A 134 -9.38 -10.08 7.84
C THR A 134 -9.11 -8.67 7.31
N TYR A 135 -8.38 -7.85 8.06
CA TYR A 135 -8.02 -6.48 7.68
C TYR A 135 -7.20 -6.42 6.39
N TRP A 136 -6.39 -7.44 6.09
CA TRP A 136 -5.69 -7.53 4.80
C TRP A 136 -6.67 -7.55 3.62
N PHE A 137 -7.73 -8.34 3.71
CA PHE A 137 -8.77 -8.42 2.67
C PHE A 137 -9.61 -7.14 2.61
N SER A 138 -9.94 -6.53 3.75
CA SER A 138 -10.61 -5.23 3.79
C SER A 138 -9.80 -4.14 3.10
N SER A 139 -8.49 -4.08 3.36
CA SER A 139 -7.57 -3.13 2.69
C SER A 139 -7.52 -3.32 1.18
N ILE A 140 -7.52 -4.56 0.70
CA ILE A 140 -7.58 -4.87 -0.75
C ILE A 140 -8.93 -4.45 -1.34
N GLY A 141 -10.04 -4.70 -0.64
CA GLY A 141 -11.37 -4.28 -1.07
C GLY A 141 -11.48 -2.77 -1.23
N ILE A 142 -10.95 -2.00 -0.27
CA ILE A 142 -10.92 -0.54 -0.32
C ILE A 142 -10.01 -0.05 -1.46
N TYR A 143 -8.86 -0.69 -1.67
CA TYR A 143 -7.98 -0.36 -2.79
C TYR A 143 -8.67 -0.57 -4.15
N LEU A 144 -9.37 -1.69 -4.33
CA LEU A 144 -10.14 -1.96 -5.56
C LEU A 144 -11.27 -0.94 -5.74
N LEU A 145 -11.98 -0.61 -4.66
CA LEU A 145 -13.04 0.40 -4.70
C LEU A 145 -12.48 1.77 -5.13
N ALA A 146 -11.37 2.21 -4.53
CA ALA A 146 -10.69 3.45 -4.88
C ALA A 146 -10.32 3.50 -6.38
N LYS A 147 -9.81 2.39 -6.93
CA LYS A 147 -9.46 2.30 -8.36
C LYS A 147 -10.68 2.26 -9.28
N LEU A 148 -11.77 1.62 -8.87
CA LEU A 148 -13.03 1.63 -9.64
C LEU A 148 -13.67 3.03 -9.69
N GLU A 149 -13.61 3.75 -8.58
CA GLU A 149 -14.10 5.13 -8.46
C GLU A 149 -13.27 6.08 -9.33
N ALA A 150 -11.95 5.93 -9.34
CA ALA A 150 -11.05 6.70 -10.19
C ALA A 150 -11.34 6.49 -11.70
N VAL A 151 -11.60 5.25 -12.13
CA VAL A 151 -11.96 4.96 -13.53
C VAL A 151 -13.36 5.50 -13.88
N SER A 152 -14.25 5.58 -12.90
CA SER A 152 -15.64 6.02 -13.08
C SER A 152 -15.85 7.52 -12.86
N ASP A 153 -14.78 8.29 -12.66
CA ASP A 153 -14.81 9.69 -12.22
C ASP A 153 -15.80 10.56 -13.03
N LYS A 154 -15.76 10.49 -14.36
CA LYS A 154 -16.67 11.27 -15.24
C LYS A 154 -18.15 10.93 -15.07
N LYS A 155 -18.48 9.67 -14.74
CA LYS A 155 -19.87 9.22 -14.51
C LYS A 155 -20.35 9.59 -13.11
N LEU A 156 -19.47 9.47 -12.13
CA LEU A 156 -19.76 9.74 -10.72
C LEU A 156 -19.92 11.24 -10.46
N TYR A 157 -19.09 12.07 -11.09
CA TYR A 157 -19.15 13.53 -11.02
C TYR A 157 -20.50 14.09 -11.53
N ARG A 158 -21.04 13.49 -12.59
CA ARG A 158 -22.35 13.86 -13.15
C ARG A 158 -23.53 13.32 -12.31
N ALA A 159 -23.38 12.15 -11.70
CA ALA A 159 -24.42 11.55 -10.86
C ALA A 159 -24.55 12.22 -9.48
N ASN A 160 -23.45 12.78 -8.95
CA ASN A 160 -23.39 13.34 -7.60
C ASN A 160 -23.51 14.87 -7.54
N ASN A 161 -24.19 15.48 -8.52
CA ASN A 161 -24.43 16.94 -8.60
C ASN A 161 -23.17 17.81 -8.43
N TYR A 162 -22.02 17.39 -8.98
CA TYR A 162 -20.75 18.15 -8.95
C TYR A 162 -20.12 18.37 -7.56
N VAL A 163 -20.58 17.67 -6.51
CA VAL A 163 -20.12 17.92 -5.12
C VAL A 163 -18.81 17.18 -4.78
N ILE A 164 -18.62 15.95 -5.27
CA ILE A 164 -17.43 15.12 -4.97
C ILE A 164 -16.89 14.53 -6.28
N SER A 165 -15.61 14.80 -6.59
CA SER A 165 -14.89 14.11 -7.67
C SER A 165 -14.45 12.72 -7.19
N GLY A 166 -14.50 11.73 -8.08
CA GLY A 166 -13.96 10.39 -7.83
C GLY A 166 -12.48 10.43 -7.48
N HIS A 167 -11.75 11.45 -7.92
CA HIS A 167 -10.35 11.66 -7.58
C HIS A 167 -10.12 12.01 -6.10
N SER A 168 -10.94 12.89 -5.51
CA SER A 168 -10.86 13.19 -4.07
C SER A 168 -11.25 11.98 -3.22
N LEU A 169 -12.20 11.17 -3.70
CA LEU A 169 -12.63 9.95 -3.04
C LEU A 169 -11.53 8.87 -3.07
N GLU A 170 -10.81 8.75 -4.18
CA GLU A 170 -9.64 7.86 -4.30
C GLU A 170 -8.60 8.16 -3.21
N HIS A 171 -8.22 9.43 -3.01
CA HIS A 171 -7.27 9.81 -1.96
C HIS A 171 -7.75 9.45 -0.55
N VAL A 172 -9.03 9.66 -0.25
CA VAL A 172 -9.61 9.31 1.05
C VAL A 172 -9.60 7.80 1.27
N CYS A 173 -10.00 7.03 0.26
CA CYS A 173 -9.98 5.57 0.30
C CYS A 173 -8.54 5.03 0.44
N LEU A 174 -7.57 5.61 -0.28
CA LEU A 174 -6.16 5.23 -0.16
C LEU A 174 -5.57 5.59 1.20
N ALA A 175 -5.96 6.71 1.81
CA ALA A 175 -5.55 7.10 3.16
C ALA A 175 -6.16 6.20 4.25
N LEU A 176 -7.33 5.61 4.00
CA LEU A 176 -7.98 4.68 4.92
C LEU A 176 -7.23 3.34 5.06
N ILE A 177 -6.51 2.91 4.01
CA ILE A 177 -5.74 1.66 4.00
C ILE A 177 -4.65 1.62 5.10
N PRO A 178 -3.68 2.56 5.16
CA PRO A 178 -2.67 2.56 6.22
C PRO A 178 -3.29 2.76 7.61
N PHE A 179 -4.42 3.47 7.73
CA PHE A 179 -5.16 3.58 8.99
C PHE A 179 -5.67 2.21 9.46
N LEU A 180 -6.34 1.45 8.60
CA LEU A 180 -6.84 0.11 8.93
C LEU A 180 -5.71 -0.87 9.26
N LEU A 181 -4.60 -0.81 8.53
CA LEU A 181 -3.41 -1.61 8.84
C LEU A 181 -2.81 -1.21 10.19
N SER A 182 -2.83 0.07 10.56
CA SER A 182 -2.38 0.52 11.89
C SER A 182 -3.27 -0.05 13.01
N VAL A 183 -4.59 0.00 12.85
CA VAL A 183 -5.54 -0.63 13.78
C VAL A 183 -5.28 -2.12 13.90
N MET A 184 -5.08 -2.81 12.77
CA MET A 184 -4.70 -4.23 12.75
C MET A 184 -3.40 -4.48 13.53
N LEU A 185 -2.37 -3.64 13.36
CA LEU A 185 -1.09 -3.79 14.06
C LEU A 185 -1.21 -3.60 15.58
N ILE A 186 -2.07 -2.68 16.02
CA ILE A 186 -2.30 -2.40 17.44
C ILE A 186 -3.11 -3.53 18.09
N CYS A 187 -4.13 -4.04 17.40
CA CYS A 187 -5.05 -5.04 17.94
C CYS A 187 -4.62 -6.50 17.73
N ARG A 188 -3.58 -6.77 16.93
CA ARG A 188 -3.18 -8.16 16.62
C ARG A 188 -2.44 -8.81 17.78
N GLU A 189 -2.83 -10.04 18.08
CA GLU A 189 -2.11 -10.96 18.94
C GLU A 189 -1.71 -12.22 18.15
N ARG A 190 -0.67 -12.93 18.61
CA ARG A 190 -0.33 -14.24 18.05
C ARG A 190 -1.37 -15.26 18.46
N LYS A 191 -1.92 -16.02 17.50
CA LYS A 191 -2.95 -17.04 17.77
C LYS A 191 -2.49 -18.06 18.83
N PHE A 192 -1.23 -18.47 18.79
CA PHE A 192 -0.63 -19.38 19.78
C PHE A 192 -0.64 -18.81 21.21
N LYS A 193 -0.28 -17.52 21.37
CA LYS A 193 -0.29 -16.86 22.68
C LYS A 193 -1.71 -16.79 23.25
N ARG A 194 -2.70 -16.52 22.40
CA ARG A 194 -4.12 -16.46 22.79
C ARG A 194 -4.65 -17.82 23.24
N TYR A 195 -4.31 -18.88 22.51
CA TYR A 195 -4.69 -20.24 22.88
C TYR A 195 -4.06 -20.67 24.21
N LEU A 196 -2.76 -20.42 24.41
CA LEU A 196 -2.08 -20.72 25.67
C LEU A 196 -2.70 -19.96 26.85
N MET A 197 -3.04 -18.69 26.66
CA MET A 197 -3.68 -17.88 27.70
C MET A 197 -5.08 -18.38 28.06
N MET A 198 -5.89 -18.79 27.08
CA MET A 198 -7.20 -19.42 27.32
C MET A 198 -7.05 -20.72 28.12
N VAL A 199 -6.14 -21.62 27.70
CA VAL A 199 -5.90 -22.89 28.42
C VAL A 199 -5.45 -22.66 29.86
N ILE A 200 -4.59 -21.66 30.11
CA ILE A 200 -4.16 -21.31 31.47
C ILE A 200 -5.33 -20.76 32.32
N LEU A 201 -6.18 -19.91 31.74
CA LEU A 201 -7.35 -19.36 32.43
C LEU A 201 -8.39 -20.43 32.76
N ASP A 202 -8.69 -21.33 31.82
CA ASP A 202 -9.63 -22.44 32.02
C ASP A 202 -9.09 -23.44 33.07
N GLY A 203 -7.77 -23.67 33.07
CA GLY A 203 -7.08 -24.44 34.10
C GLY A 203 -7.17 -23.81 35.49
N LEU A 204 -6.99 -22.49 35.61
CA LEU A 204 -7.14 -21.76 36.88
C LEU A 204 -8.57 -21.79 37.42
N PHE A 205 -9.57 -21.64 36.55
CA PHE A 205 -10.98 -21.70 36.95
C PHE A 205 -11.45 -23.10 37.34
N SER A 206 -10.83 -24.16 36.82
CA SER A 206 -11.16 -25.54 37.18
C SER A 206 -10.63 -25.97 38.56
N PHE A 207 -9.77 -25.16 39.19
CA PHE A 207 -9.20 -25.41 40.52
C PHE A 207 -9.85 -24.58 41.65
N MET A 208 -10.80 -23.70 41.33
CA MET A 208 -11.61 -22.94 42.29
C MET A 208 -13.01 -23.56 42.44
#